data_AF-A0A453I0U5-F1
#
_entry.id   AF-A0A453I0U5-F1
#
_cell.length_a   1.000
_cell.length_b   1.000
_cell.length_c   1.000
_cell.angle_alpha   90.00
_cell.angle_beta   90.00
_cell.angle_gamma   90.00
#
_symmetry.space_group_name_H-M   'P 1'
#
loop_
_entity.id
_entity.type
_entity.pdbx_description
1 polymer ?
#
loop_
_entity_poly.entity_id
_entity_poly.type
_entity_poly.pdbx_seq_one_letter_code
_entity_poly.pdbx_strand_id
1 'polypeptide(L)' 'MVEASYRVKECTKRLRRKLKRRPSNEEIAVDTGMPVKRVEAAVNLPKYSVSLDSKIGSTDMTYQEVTA' A
#
# COMPACT_ATOMS: atom_id res chain seq x y z
N MET A 1 -1.02 4.84 -15.04
CA MET A 1 -1.33 4.40 -13.64
C MET A 1 -0.36 4.98 -12.61
N VAL A 2 0.94 5.06 -12.90
CA VAL A 2 1.97 5.60 -11.98
C VAL A 2 1.71 7.06 -11.56
N GLU A 3 1.33 7.92 -12.50
CA GLU A 3 1.04 9.33 -12.20
C GLU A 3 -0.19 9.49 -11.28
N ALA A 4 -1.23 8.69 -11.52
CA ALA A 4 -2.43 8.68 -10.68
C ALA A 4 -2.12 8.20 -9.26
N SER A 5 -1.30 7.15 -9.10
CA SER A 5 -0.91 6.66 -7.77
C SER A 5 0.02 7.64 -7.03
N TYR A 6 0.86 8.38 -7.76
CA TYR A 6 1.67 9.45 -7.21
C TYR A 6 0.80 10.60 -6.67
N ARG A 7 -0.16 11.08 -7.47
CA ARG A 7 -1.10 12.14 -7.06
C ARG A 7 -1.91 11.73 -5.83
N VAL A 8 -2.43 10.50 -5.79
CA VAL A 8 -3.13 9.95 -4.63
C VAL A 8 -2.23 9.94 -3.38
N LYS A 9 -0.96 9.54 -3.50
CA LYS A 9 0.00 9.54 -2.38
C LYS A 9 0.25 10.95 -1.84
N GLU A 10 0.48 11.93 -2.71
CA GLU A 10 0.72 13.31 -2.30
C GLU A 10 -0.51 13.94 -1.63
N CYS A 11 -1.71 13.76 -2.20
CA CYS A 11 -2.96 14.18 -1.59
C CYS A 11 -3.17 13.52 -0.21
N THR A 12 -2.94 12.22 -0.11
CA THR A 12 -3.04 11.47 1.16
C THR A 12 -2.08 12.04 2.22
N LYS A 13 -0.83 12.33 1.85
CA LYS A 13 0.18 12.90 2.75
C LYS A 13 -0.23 14.29 3.23
N ARG A 14 -0.75 15.13 2.32
CA ARG A 14 -1.23 16.48 2.64
C ARG A 14 -2.45 16.45 3.56
N LEU A 15 -3.43 15.59 3.28
CA LEU A 15 -4.62 15.42 4.10
C LEU A 15 -4.30 14.84 5.48
N ARG A 16 -3.37 13.87 5.56
CA ARG A 16 -2.93 13.30 6.84
C ARG A 16 -2.31 14.34 7.78
N ARG A 17 -1.59 15.33 7.23
CA ARG A 17 -1.06 16.46 8.01
C ARG A 17 -2.17 17.40 8.52
N LYS A 18 -3.21 17.64 7.71
CA LYS A 18 -4.34 18.52 8.06
C LYS A 18 -5.28 17.89 9.08
N LEU A 19 -5.71 16.65 8.83
CA LEU A 19 -6.75 15.97 9.60
C LEU A 19 -6.21 15.22 10.82
N LYS A 20 -4.89 15.01 10.93
CA LYS A 20 -4.21 14.17 11.94
C LYS A 20 -4.71 12.72 12.02
N ARG A 21 -5.64 12.31 11.15
CA ARG A 21 -6.16 10.94 10.98
C ARG A 21 -5.86 10.38 9.60
N ARG A 22 -6.19 9.10 9.38
CA ARG A 22 -6.16 8.49 8.06
C ARG A 22 -7.29 9.11 7.21
N PRO A 23 -6.99 9.68 6.03
CA PRO A 23 -8.02 10.26 5.16
C PRO A 23 -8.89 9.17 4.54
N SER A 24 -10.16 9.49 4.28
CA SER A 24 -11.09 8.60 3.57
C SER A 24 -10.84 8.65 2.06
N ASN A 25 -11.22 7.58 1.35
CA ASN A 25 -11.10 7.51 -0.11
C ASN A 25 -11.94 8.59 -0.80
N GLU A 26 -13.07 8.99 -0.21
CA GLU A 26 -13.93 10.06 -0.71
C GLU A 26 -13.25 11.43 -0.63
N GLU A 27 -12.58 11.72 0.48
CA GLU A 27 -11.85 12.99 0.69
C GLU A 27 -10.69 13.12 -0.30
N ILE A 28 -10.00 12.01 -0.56
CA ILE A 28 -8.93 11.95 -1.56
C ILE A 28 -9.51 12.15 -2.96
N ALA A 29 -10.65 11.53 -3.28
CA ALA A 29 -11.31 11.69 -4.57
C ALA A 29 -11.71 13.15 -4.85
N VAL A 30 -12.28 13.83 -3.84
CA VAL A 30 -12.63 15.27 -3.91
C VAL A 30 -11.38 16.13 -4.10
N ASP A 31 -10.31 15.88 -3.34
CA ASP A 31 -9.07 16.67 -3.42
C ASP A 31 -8.32 16.46 -4.75
N THR A 32 -8.38 15.24 -5.30
CA THR A 32 -7.64 14.87 -6.53
C THR A 32 -8.46 15.07 -7.81
N GLY A 33 -9.78 15.28 -7.70
CA GLY A 33 -10.71 15.39 -8.83
C GLY A 33 -10.87 14.09 -9.64
N MET A 34 -10.63 12.93 -9.00
CA MET A 34 -10.69 11.62 -9.64
C MET A 34 -11.86 10.80 -9.09
N PRO A 35 -12.46 9.90 -9.90
CA PRO A 35 -13.52 9.03 -9.41
C PRO A 35 -12.99 8.09 -8.31
N VAL A 36 -13.80 7.85 -7.29
CA VAL A 36 -13.45 7.02 -6.11
C VAL A 36 -12.91 5.65 -6.51
N LYS A 37 -13.53 4.99 -7.51
CA LYS A 37 -13.09 3.69 -8.04
C LYS A 37 -11.64 3.70 -8.54
N ARG A 38 -11.21 4.82 -9.14
CA ARG A 38 -9.84 4.98 -9.66
C ARG A 38 -8.85 5.27 -8.54
N VAL A 39 -9.28 5.99 -7.50
CA VAL A 39 -8.49 6.18 -6.27
C VAL A 39 -8.30 4.83 -5.57
N GLU A 40 -9.35 4.03 -5.43
CA GLU A 40 -9.27 2.68 -4.86
C GLU A 40 -8.32 1.77 -5.63
N ALA A 41 -8.43 1.74 -6.96
CA ALA A 41 -7.50 0.98 -7.80
C ALA A 41 -6.04 1.46 -7.65
N ALA A 42 -5.82 2.76 -7.47
CA ALA A 42 -4.49 3.32 -7.28
C ALA A 42 -3.92 3.05 -5.87
N VAL A 43 -4.76 3.00 -4.84
CA VAL A 43 -4.39 2.65 -3.47
C VAL A 43 -4.09 1.15 -3.34
N ASN A 44 -4.88 0.31 -4.00
CA ASN A 44 -4.75 -1.14 -3.97
C ASN A 44 -3.64 -1.67 -4.90
N LEU A 45 -2.96 -0.78 -5.63
CA LEU A 45 -1.87 -1.18 -6.51
C LEU A 45 -0.72 -1.80 -5.68
N PRO A 46 -0.33 -3.06 -5.95
CA PRO A 46 0.83 -3.65 -5.29
C PRO A 46 2.09 -2.85 -5.64
N LYS A 47 2.86 -2.47 -4.61
CA LYS A 47 4.07 -1.62 -4.78
C LYS A 47 5.26 -2.41 -5.31
N TYR A 48 5.41 -3.64 -4.84
CA TYR A 48 6.50 -4.56 -5.18
C TYR A 48 6.01 -6.00 -4.92
N SER A 49 6.51 -6.94 -5.71
CA SER A 49 6.41 -8.37 -5.38
C SER A 49 7.27 -8.65 -4.15
N VAL A 50 6.79 -9.53 -3.28
CA VAL A 50 7.57 -10.03 -2.13
C VAL A 50 8.24 -11.34 -2.53
N SER A 51 9.50 -11.53 -2.14
CA SER A 51 10.23 -12.77 -2.43
C SER A 51 9.64 -13.92 -1.63
N LEU A 52 9.49 -15.09 -2.25
CA LEU A 52 8.96 -16.29 -1.59
C LEU A 52 9.88 -16.80 -0.47
N ASP A 53 11.19 -16.55 -0.58
CA ASP A 53 12.19 -16.90 0.44
C ASP A 53 12.23 -15.89 1.61
N SER A 54 11.37 -14.87 1.60
CA SER A 54 11.33 -13.89 2.70
C SER A 54 10.89 -14.59 3.97
N LYS A 55 11.78 -14.64 4.98
CA LYS A 55 11.45 -15.22 6.29
C LYS A 55 10.20 -14.57 6.87
N ILE A 56 9.24 -15.39 7.27
CA ILE A 56 8.01 -14.95 7.94
C ILE A 56 8.20 -15.17 9.45
N GLY A 57 8.36 -14.10 10.22
CA GLY A 57 8.57 -14.17 11.68
C GLY A 57 9.99 -14.57 12.11
N SER A 58 10.16 -14.91 13.40
CA SER A 58 11.44 -15.30 14.01
C SER A 58 11.68 -16.82 13.95
N THR A 59 11.49 -17.45 12.79
CA THR A 59 11.83 -18.86 12.61
C THR A 59 13.18 -18.96 11.91
N ASP A 60 14.24 -19.06 12.70
CA ASP A 60 15.49 -19.72 12.30
C ASP A 60 15.34 -21.24 12.49
N MET A 61 14.36 -21.84 11.80
CA MET A 61 14.29 -23.29 11.69
C MET A 61 15.03 -23.67 10.42
N THR A 62 16.33 -23.86 10.55
CA THR A 62 17.12 -24.67 9.61
C THR A 62 16.42 -26.01 9.54
N TYR A 63 15.80 -26.35 8.41
CA TYR A 63 15.29 -27.68 8.17
C TYR A 63 16.48 -28.65 8.28
N GLN A 64 16.64 -29.30 9.43
CA GLN A 64 17.48 -30.49 9.52
C GLN A 64 16.72 -31.58 8.76
N GLU A 65 17.25 -31.95 7.60
CA GLU A 65 16.80 -33.12 6.87
C GLU A 65 16.88 -34.32 7.81
N VAL A 66 15.72 -34.82 8.24
CA VAL A 66 15.65 -36.08 8.97
C VAL A 66 15.85 -37.18 7.91
N THR A 67 17.11 -37.57 7.69
CA THR A 67 17.43 -38.78 6.93
C THR A 67 16.91 -39.99 7.71
N ALA A 68 16.00 -40.74 7.09
CA ALA A 68 15.47 -42.03 7.55
C ALA A 68 16.48 -43.16 7.30
#